data_AF-A0A559QRC3-F1
#
_entry.id   AF-A0A559QRC3-F1
#
_cell.length_a   1.000
_cell.length_b   1.000
_cell.length_c   1.000
_cell.angle_alpha   90.00
_cell.angle_beta   90.00
_cell.angle_gamma   90.00
#
_symmetry.space_group_name_H-M   'P 1'
#
loop_
_entity.id
_entity.type
_entity.pdbx_description
1 polymer ?
#
loop_
_entity_poly.entity_id
_entity_poly.type
_entity_poly.pdbx_seq_one_letter_code
_entity_poly.pdbx_strand_id
1 'polypeptide(L)'
;MNIKEFVKDYSEEDELKIMFAWNGKHSEEFLDENMPFRLEVLKYFESRPDECSIELVAALYCAETEYAKEAWGVNRIVSLLAEQLLERGRSKYASEYLKGWGRGMDAHLQSKQVQLSMECIQELISFAKSRKEKDEFPNSSQAQYFKEFLESKLESKH
;
A
#
# COMPACT_ATOMS: atom_id res chain seq x y z
N MET A 1 9.71 -1.24 -23.25
CA MET A 1 9.12 -0.03 -22.65
C MET A 1 10.13 0.52 -21.66
N ASN A 2 10.39 1.82 -21.64
CA ASN A 2 11.34 2.41 -20.71
C ASN A 2 10.66 2.62 -19.34
N ILE A 3 11.23 2.11 -18.25
CA ILE A 3 10.65 2.25 -16.90
C ILE A 3 10.48 3.71 -16.50
N LYS A 4 11.41 4.57 -16.89
CA LYS A 4 11.33 6.00 -16.58
C LYS A 4 10.13 6.67 -17.28
N GLU A 5 9.86 6.29 -18.53
CA GLU A 5 8.70 6.79 -19.29
C GLU A 5 7.41 6.26 -18.67
N PHE A 6 7.36 4.96 -18.36
CA PHE A 6 6.22 4.35 -17.68
C PHE A 6 5.86 5.02 -16.36
N VAL A 7 6.85 5.25 -15.49
CA VAL A 7 6.64 5.89 -14.18
C VAL A 7 6.17 7.33 -14.33
N LYS A 8 6.76 8.07 -15.28
CA LYS A 8 6.46 9.49 -15.50
C LYS A 8 5.05 9.69 -16.06
N ASP A 9 4.65 8.85 -17.00
CA ASP A 9 3.41 8.99 -17.76
C ASP A 9 2.33 7.99 -17.28
N TYR A 10 2.51 7.40 -16.10
CA TYR A 10 1.62 6.39 -15.54
C TYR A 10 0.17 6.88 -15.47
N SER A 11 -0.74 6.02 -15.91
CA SER A 11 -2.19 6.20 -15.83
C SER A 11 -2.88 4.93 -15.32
N GLU A 12 -4.16 5.00 -14.98
CA GLU A 12 -4.94 3.82 -14.56
C GLU A 12 -5.02 2.75 -15.66
N GLU A 13 -4.96 3.13 -16.94
CA GLU A 13 -4.95 2.17 -18.06
C GLU A 13 -3.68 1.30 -18.08
N ASP A 14 -2.60 1.82 -17.50
CA ASP A 14 -1.32 1.12 -17.38
C ASP A 14 -1.30 0.12 -16.22
N GLU A 15 -2.28 0.16 -15.32
CA GLU A 15 -2.34 -0.69 -14.14
C GLU A 15 -2.34 -2.19 -14.51
N LEU A 16 -2.95 -2.55 -15.65
CA LEU A 16 -2.96 -3.92 -16.18
C LEU A 16 -1.56 -4.54 -16.35
N LYS A 17 -0.53 -3.72 -16.51
CA LYS A 17 0.86 -4.17 -16.70
C LYS A 17 1.58 -4.45 -15.38
N ILE A 18 1.08 -3.90 -14.27
CA ILE A 18 1.71 -4.03 -12.94
C ILE A 18 0.82 -4.73 -11.92
N MET A 19 -0.49 -4.79 -12.13
CA MET A 19 -1.40 -5.42 -11.18
C MET A 19 -1.04 -6.88 -10.94
N PHE A 20 -1.47 -7.39 -9.78
CA PHE A 20 -1.30 -8.79 -9.45
C PHE A 20 -2.10 -9.68 -10.41
N ALA A 21 -1.41 -10.45 -11.26
CA ALA A 21 -2.05 -11.33 -12.23
C ALA A 21 -2.09 -12.77 -11.69
N TRP A 22 -3.11 -13.08 -10.89
CA TRP A 22 -3.21 -14.39 -10.26
C TRP A 22 -3.57 -15.50 -11.27
N ASN A 23 -2.74 -16.53 -11.36
CA ASN A 23 -2.99 -17.71 -12.20
C ASN A 23 -3.91 -18.77 -11.56
N GLY A 24 -4.51 -18.50 -10.39
CA GLY A 24 -5.38 -19.44 -9.67
C GLY A 24 -4.63 -20.52 -8.87
N LYS A 25 -3.30 -20.42 -8.75
CA LYS A 25 -2.44 -21.36 -8.01
C LYS A 25 -1.73 -20.68 -6.83
N HIS A 26 -1.16 -21.47 -5.93
CA HIS A 26 -0.43 -20.99 -4.75
C HIS A 26 0.98 -21.62 -4.67
N SER A 27 1.85 -21.05 -3.84
CA SER A 27 3.20 -21.59 -3.53
C SER A 27 4.05 -21.87 -4.78
N GLU A 28 4.64 -23.06 -4.96
CA GLU A 28 5.60 -23.32 -6.04
C GLU A 28 5.01 -23.26 -7.46
N GLU A 29 3.70 -23.44 -7.63
CA GLU A 29 3.04 -23.33 -8.94
C GLU A 29 2.45 -21.95 -9.22
N PHE A 30 2.64 -21.03 -8.27
CA PHE A 30 2.19 -19.66 -8.37
C PHE A 30 3.02 -18.91 -9.41
N LEU A 31 2.31 -18.31 -10.38
CA LEU A 31 2.90 -17.45 -11.39
C LEU A 31 2.10 -16.16 -11.44
N ASP A 32 2.82 -15.05 -11.44
CA ASP A 32 2.30 -13.72 -11.71
C ASP A 32 3.03 -13.21 -12.96
N GLU A 33 2.31 -13.17 -14.09
CA GLU A 33 2.89 -12.78 -15.38
C GLU A 33 3.37 -11.32 -15.41
N ASN A 34 2.81 -10.49 -14.53
CA ASN A 34 3.18 -9.08 -14.41
C ASN A 34 4.36 -8.87 -13.46
N MET A 35 4.71 -9.86 -12.63
CA MET A 35 5.77 -9.74 -11.62
C MET A 35 7.11 -9.27 -12.21
N PRO A 36 7.65 -9.80 -13.33
CA PRO A 36 8.93 -9.35 -13.85
C PRO A 36 8.95 -7.84 -14.14
N PHE A 37 7.89 -7.33 -14.77
CA PHE A 37 7.77 -5.90 -15.07
C PHE A 37 7.52 -5.08 -13.80
N ARG A 38 6.64 -5.54 -12.91
CA ARG A 38 6.38 -4.89 -11.62
C ARG A 38 7.65 -4.77 -10.78
N LEU A 39 8.54 -5.77 -10.75
CA LEU A 39 9.82 -5.71 -10.04
C LEU A 39 10.74 -4.61 -10.58
N GLU A 40 10.77 -4.39 -11.89
CA GLU A 40 11.54 -3.29 -12.47
C GLU A 40 10.99 -1.93 -12.04
N VAL A 41 9.67 -1.77 -11.99
CA VAL A 41 9.01 -0.55 -11.51
C VAL A 41 9.25 -0.35 -10.01
N LEU A 42 9.13 -1.42 -9.20
CA LEU A 42 9.41 -1.38 -7.76
C LEU A 42 10.86 -0.99 -7.48
N LYS A 43 11.82 -1.50 -8.26
CA LYS A 43 13.23 -1.12 -8.16
C LYS A 43 13.45 0.35 -8.51
N TYR A 44 12.73 0.87 -9.50
CA TYR A 44 12.75 2.30 -9.82
C TYR A 44 12.22 3.12 -8.65
N PHE A 45 11.04 2.76 -8.13
CA PHE A 45 10.41 3.38 -6.98
C PHE A 45 11.33 3.40 -5.75
N GLU A 46 11.98 2.28 -5.41
CA GLU A 46 12.90 2.19 -4.28
C GLU A 46 14.05 3.21 -4.38
N SER A 47 14.53 3.48 -5.59
CA SER A 47 15.60 4.45 -5.82
C SER A 47 15.14 5.90 -5.93
N ARG A 48 13.86 6.13 -6.31
CA ARG A 48 13.30 7.45 -6.65
C ARG A 48 11.80 7.54 -6.29
N PRO A 49 11.43 7.40 -5.01
CA PRO A 49 10.02 7.31 -4.62
C PRO A 49 9.23 8.59 -4.95
N ASP A 50 9.89 9.75 -4.91
CA ASP A 50 9.30 11.06 -5.18
C ASP A 50 8.95 11.29 -6.66
N GLU A 51 9.56 10.52 -7.58
CA GLU A 51 9.25 10.61 -9.01
C GLU A 51 8.00 9.78 -9.40
N CYS A 52 7.57 8.86 -8.54
CA CYS A 52 6.38 8.05 -8.77
C CYS A 52 5.13 8.83 -8.34
N SER A 53 4.08 8.84 -9.16
CA SER A 53 2.78 9.42 -8.77
C SER A 53 2.16 8.65 -7.60
N ILE A 54 1.26 9.28 -6.86
CA ILE A 54 0.60 8.61 -5.72
C ILE A 54 -0.33 7.50 -6.19
N GLU A 55 -0.92 7.67 -7.38
CA GLU A 55 -1.72 6.66 -8.07
C GLU A 55 -0.89 5.41 -8.39
N LEU A 56 0.34 5.57 -8.90
CA LEU A 56 1.25 4.46 -9.12
C LEU A 56 1.64 3.77 -7.82
N VAL A 57 1.95 4.54 -6.77
CA VAL A 57 2.28 4.00 -5.45
C VAL A 57 1.11 3.18 -4.89
N ALA A 58 -0.12 3.65 -5.04
CA ALA A 58 -1.32 2.94 -4.62
C ALA A 58 -1.49 1.62 -5.38
N ALA A 59 -1.33 1.62 -6.71
CA ALA A 59 -1.42 0.44 -7.54
C ALA A 59 -0.34 -0.60 -7.20
N LEU A 60 0.91 -0.17 -6.99
CA LEU A 60 2.01 -1.05 -6.57
C LEU A 60 1.78 -1.64 -5.17
N TYR A 61 1.33 -0.82 -4.21
CA TYR A 61 0.98 -1.29 -2.87
C TYR A 61 -0.14 -2.33 -2.91
N CYS A 62 -1.17 -2.07 -3.73
CA CYS A 62 -2.25 -3.00 -3.97
C CYS A 62 -1.69 -4.32 -4.53
N ALA A 63 -0.98 -4.29 -5.65
CA ALA A 63 -0.44 -5.49 -6.28
C ALA A 63 0.46 -6.32 -5.33
N GLU A 64 1.35 -5.68 -4.58
CA GLU A 64 2.29 -6.39 -3.68
C GLU A 64 1.59 -6.99 -2.45
N THR A 65 0.55 -6.35 -1.92
CA THR A 65 -0.20 -6.91 -0.78
C THR A 65 -1.15 -8.03 -1.19
N GLU A 66 -1.64 -8.00 -2.43
CA GLU A 66 -2.38 -9.10 -3.06
C GLU A 66 -1.47 -10.29 -3.35
N TYR A 67 -0.32 -10.04 -3.96
CA TYR A 67 0.73 -11.03 -4.16
C TYR A 67 1.11 -11.72 -2.84
N ALA A 68 1.32 -10.94 -1.77
CA ALA A 68 1.77 -11.47 -0.49
C ALA A 68 0.81 -12.49 0.14
N LYS A 69 -0.49 -12.32 -0.10
CA LYS A 69 -1.54 -13.24 0.36
C LYS A 69 -1.38 -14.64 -0.27
N GLU A 70 -1.03 -14.69 -1.55
CA GLU A 70 -0.96 -15.94 -2.32
C GLU A 70 0.45 -16.56 -2.35
N ALA A 71 1.48 -15.72 -2.22
CA ALA A 71 2.89 -16.13 -2.18
C ALA A 71 3.34 -16.65 -0.80
N TRP A 72 2.56 -16.39 0.25
CA TRP A 72 2.94 -16.60 1.67
C TRP A 72 4.28 -15.95 2.02
N GLY A 73 4.45 -14.73 1.52
CA GLY A 73 5.64 -13.94 1.72
C GLY A 73 5.45 -12.56 1.15
N VAL A 74 6.03 -11.55 1.80
CA VAL A 74 5.86 -10.15 1.43
C VAL A 74 7.20 -9.54 1.03
N ASN A 75 7.18 -8.73 -0.01
CA ASN A 75 8.33 -7.93 -0.38
C ASN A 75 8.51 -6.80 0.65
N ARG A 76 9.74 -6.55 1.11
CA ARG A 76 10.04 -5.49 2.10
C ARG A 76 9.65 -4.11 1.60
N ILE A 77 9.59 -3.92 0.28
CA ILE A 77 9.15 -2.68 -0.35
C ILE A 77 7.73 -2.26 0.06
N VAL A 78 6.89 -3.20 0.51
CA VAL A 78 5.53 -2.92 1.00
C VAL A 78 5.54 -1.90 2.15
N SER A 79 6.55 -1.94 3.03
CA SER A 79 6.67 -0.95 4.11
C SER A 79 6.89 0.48 3.58
N LEU A 80 7.76 0.63 2.57
CA LEU A 80 8.02 1.92 1.93
C LEU A 80 6.84 2.40 1.09
N LEU A 81 6.19 1.50 0.35
CA LEU A 81 4.96 1.81 -0.40
C LEU A 81 3.84 2.27 0.54
N ALA A 82 3.62 1.57 1.65
CA ALA A 82 2.66 1.95 2.68
C ALA A 82 2.95 3.34 3.26
N GLU A 83 4.22 3.63 3.54
CA GLU A 83 4.64 4.92 4.09
C GLU A 83 4.37 6.04 3.09
N GLN A 84 4.78 5.88 1.84
CA GLN A 84 4.56 6.87 0.77
C GLN A 84 3.06 7.06 0.50
N LEU A 85 2.28 5.99 0.52
CA LEU A 85 0.83 6.02 0.31
C LEU A 85 0.13 6.87 1.38
N LEU A 86 0.49 6.71 2.65
CA LEU A 86 -0.09 7.50 3.74
C LEU A 86 0.51 8.90 3.84
N GLU A 87 1.82 9.06 3.73
CA GLU A 87 2.49 10.34 3.93
C GLU A 87 2.14 11.34 2.83
N ARG A 88 2.00 10.88 1.57
CA ARG A 88 1.65 11.75 0.44
C ARG A 88 0.18 11.70 0.07
N GLY A 89 -0.43 10.52 0.14
CA GLY A 89 -1.83 10.30 -0.21
C GLY A 89 -2.81 10.62 0.91
N ARG A 90 -2.35 10.64 2.16
CA ARG A 90 -3.11 11.03 3.34
C ARG A 90 -4.45 10.30 3.43
N SER A 91 -5.49 10.98 3.91
CA SER A 91 -6.85 10.45 4.03
C SER A 91 -7.45 9.97 2.70
N LYS A 92 -7.05 10.53 1.55
CA LYS A 92 -7.53 10.12 0.22
C LYS A 92 -7.22 8.64 -0.08
N TYR A 93 -6.07 8.15 0.37
CA TYR A 93 -5.61 6.77 0.12
C TYR A 93 -5.60 5.88 1.37
N ALA A 94 -6.16 6.36 2.48
CA ALA A 94 -6.24 5.60 3.73
C ALA A 94 -7.05 4.30 3.57
N SER A 95 -8.06 4.32 2.70
CA SER A 95 -8.86 3.14 2.37
C SER A 95 -8.04 2.08 1.63
N GLU A 96 -7.28 2.45 0.61
CA GLU A 96 -6.39 1.57 -0.16
C GLU A 96 -5.32 0.96 0.76
N TYR A 97 -4.73 1.79 1.61
CA TYR A 97 -3.81 1.34 2.65
C TYR A 97 -4.44 0.29 3.57
N LEU A 98 -5.65 0.55 4.11
CA LEU A 98 -6.32 -0.38 5.01
C LEU A 98 -6.76 -1.68 4.31
N LYS A 99 -7.09 -1.64 3.02
CA LYS A 99 -7.35 -2.85 2.21
C LYS A 99 -6.10 -3.71 2.18
N GLY A 100 -4.95 -3.14 1.80
CA GLY A 100 -3.68 -3.89 1.74
C GLY A 100 -3.23 -4.41 3.10
N TRP A 101 -3.38 -3.60 4.15
CA TRP A 101 -3.11 -4.00 5.53
C TRP A 101 -3.95 -5.24 5.92
N GLY A 102 -5.20 -5.31 5.50
CA GLY A 102 -6.10 -6.43 5.81
C GLY A 102 -5.85 -7.73 5.04
N ARG A 103 -4.93 -7.78 4.06
CA ARG A 103 -4.79 -8.93 3.14
C ARG A 103 -4.10 -10.17 3.70
N GLY A 104 -3.39 -10.05 4.82
CA GLY A 104 -2.72 -11.18 5.46
C GLY A 104 -1.72 -10.74 6.52
N MET A 105 -1.19 -11.69 7.29
CA MET A 105 -0.26 -11.39 8.40
C MET A 105 1.01 -10.68 7.91
N ASP A 106 1.60 -11.12 6.79
CA ASP A 106 2.84 -10.55 6.28
C ASP A 106 2.65 -9.11 5.77
N ALA A 107 1.60 -8.88 4.96
CA ALA A 107 1.21 -7.55 4.51
C ALA A 107 0.89 -6.63 5.70
N HIS A 108 0.23 -7.16 6.73
CA HIS A 108 -0.08 -6.44 7.96
C HIS A 108 1.18 -6.00 8.70
N LEU A 109 2.15 -6.90 8.90
CA LEU A 109 3.38 -6.60 9.61
C LEU A 109 4.26 -5.60 8.86
N GLN A 110 4.33 -5.67 7.53
CA GLN A 110 5.07 -4.67 6.74
C GLN A 110 4.38 -3.31 6.72
N SER A 111 3.05 -3.29 6.57
CA SER A 111 2.28 -2.04 6.54
C SER A 111 2.37 -1.26 7.86
N LYS A 112 2.60 -1.92 9.00
CA LYS A 112 2.79 -1.24 10.30
C LYS A 112 4.16 -0.59 10.49
N GLN A 113 5.14 -0.87 9.62
CA GLN A 113 6.51 -0.36 9.76
C GLN A 113 6.68 1.10 9.31
N VAL A 114 5.60 1.75 8.86
CA VAL A 114 5.61 3.15 8.41
C VAL A 114 6.12 4.13 9.47
N GLN A 115 6.86 5.13 8.99
CA GLN A 115 7.34 6.29 9.74
C GLN A 115 6.67 7.54 9.20
N LEU A 116 5.57 7.93 9.84
CA LEU A 116 4.77 9.07 9.40
C LEU A 116 5.15 10.35 10.13
N SER A 117 4.92 11.50 9.50
CA SER A 117 5.01 12.80 10.17
C SER A 117 3.89 12.99 11.19
N MET A 118 4.11 13.87 12.18
CA MET A 118 3.07 14.17 13.18
C MET A 118 1.81 14.75 12.53
N GLU A 119 1.98 15.59 11.51
CA GLU A 119 0.89 16.15 10.72
C GLU A 119 0.08 15.05 10.03
N CYS A 120 0.76 14.10 9.39
CA CYS A 120 0.11 12.92 8.79
C CYS A 120 -0.76 12.17 9.80
N ILE A 121 -0.17 11.87 10.96
CA ILE A 121 -0.80 11.04 11.99
C ILE A 121 -2.06 11.74 12.50
N GLN A 122 -2.00 13.04 12.76
CA GLN A 122 -3.14 13.82 13.24
C GLN A 122 -4.27 13.90 12.20
N GLU A 123 -3.94 14.07 10.92
CA GLU A 123 -4.93 14.05 9.83
C GLU A 123 -5.61 12.68 9.75
N LEU A 124 -4.84 11.58 9.76
CA LEU A 124 -5.36 10.22 9.65
C LEU A 124 -6.20 9.80 10.87
N ILE A 125 -5.84 10.26 12.07
CA ILE A 125 -6.68 10.08 13.28
C ILE A 125 -8.02 10.79 13.10
N SER A 126 -8.02 12.01 12.55
CA SER A 126 -9.24 12.77 12.29
C SER A 126 -10.10 12.09 11.23
N PHE A 127 -9.48 11.56 10.17
CA PHE A 127 -10.15 10.72 9.18
C PHE A 127 -10.80 9.51 9.84
N ALA A 128 -10.07 8.75 10.66
CA ALA A 128 -10.57 7.55 11.33
C ALA A 128 -11.76 7.86 12.28
N LYS A 129 -11.71 8.98 13.01
CA LYS A 129 -12.80 9.44 13.91
C LYS A 129 -14.08 9.81 13.15
N SER A 130 -13.98 10.17 11.87
CA SER A 130 -15.14 10.56 11.06
C SER A 130 -15.94 9.38 10.51
N ARG A 131 -15.40 8.16 10.59
CA ARG A 131 -15.97 6.93 9.99
C ARG A 131 -17.15 6.39 10.79
N LYS A 132 -18.17 5.90 10.08
CA LYS A 132 -19.40 5.33 10.63
C LYS A 132 -19.49 3.83 10.35
N GLU A 133 -20.30 3.13 11.13
CA GLU A 133 -20.40 1.66 11.09
C GLU A 133 -20.93 1.15 9.74
N LYS A 134 -21.73 1.96 9.06
CA LYS A 134 -22.34 1.65 7.76
C LYS A 134 -21.49 2.07 6.56
N ASP A 135 -20.31 2.64 6.77
CA ASP A 135 -19.45 3.04 5.66
C ASP A 135 -18.88 1.80 4.97
N GLU A 136 -18.79 1.85 3.64
CA GLU A 136 -18.46 0.70 2.80
C GLU A 136 -17.04 0.15 3.08
N PHE A 137 -16.06 1.04 3.27
CA PHE A 137 -14.71 0.71 3.74
C PHE A 137 -13.89 1.98 3.99
N PRO A 138 -13.02 2.07 5.02
CA PRO A 138 -13.00 1.20 6.20
C PRO A 138 -14.23 1.45 7.09
N ASN A 139 -14.74 0.41 7.75
CA ASN A 139 -15.85 0.50 8.72
C ASN A 139 -15.35 1.01 10.09
N SER A 140 -16.26 1.27 11.04
CA SER A 140 -15.90 1.79 12.37
C SER A 140 -14.91 0.91 13.14
N SER A 141 -15.01 -0.42 13.06
CA SER A 141 -14.08 -1.31 13.77
C SER A 141 -12.66 -1.21 13.19
N GLN A 142 -12.53 -1.24 11.87
CA GLN A 142 -11.23 -1.09 11.19
C GLN A 142 -10.64 0.31 11.40
N ALA A 143 -11.49 1.35 11.35
CA ALA A 143 -11.08 2.71 11.65
C ALA A 143 -10.60 2.87 13.09
N GLN A 144 -11.24 2.20 14.05
CA GLN A 144 -10.81 2.19 15.45
C GLN A 144 -9.44 1.54 15.62
N TYR A 145 -9.20 0.37 15.02
CA TYR A 145 -7.87 -0.26 15.04
C TYR A 145 -6.80 0.60 14.37
N PHE A 146 -7.14 1.25 13.24
CA PHE A 146 -6.23 2.16 12.57
C PHE A 146 -5.87 3.35 13.46
N LYS A 147 -6.87 3.95 14.10
CA LYS A 147 -6.71 5.06 15.03
C LYS A 147 -5.80 4.68 16.20
N GLU A 148 -6.04 3.55 16.86
CA GLU A 148 -5.20 3.07 17.97
C GLU A 148 -3.74 2.88 17.54
N PHE A 149 -3.51 2.32 16.36
CA PHE A 149 -2.18 2.23 15.77
C PHE A 149 -1.52 3.60 15.59
N LEU A 150 -2.25 4.56 15.01
CA LEU A 150 -1.74 5.92 14.79
C LEU A 150 -1.45 6.65 16.11
N GLU A 151 -2.31 6.49 17.12
CA GLU A 151 -2.10 7.04 18.47
C GLU A 151 -0.83 6.47 19.11
N SER A 152 -0.61 5.15 19.01
CA SER A 152 0.64 4.53 19.50
C SER A 152 1.90 5.05 18.82
N LYS A 153 1.82 5.37 17.51
CA LYS A 153 2.93 5.96 16.75
C LYS A 153 3.23 7.39 17.21
N LEU A 154 2.19 8.16 17.56
CA LEU A 154 2.34 9.51 18.10
C LEU A 154 3.04 9.49 19.46
N GLU A 155 2.60 8.59 20.35
CA GLU A 155 3.19 8.41 21.68
C GLU A 155 4.66 7.98 21.60
N SER A 156 5.01 7.10 20.66
CA SER A 156 6.40 6.63 20.48
C SER A 156 7.38 7.69 19.95
N LYS A 157 6.87 8.84 19.48
CA LYS A 157 7.70 9.96 18.98
C LYS A 157 7.98 11.02 20.06
N HIS A 158 7.38 10.90 21.24
CA HIS A 158 7.66 11.73 22.42
C HIS A 158 8.72 11.08 23.32
#